data_AF-A0A1E4RPE8-F1
#
_entry.id   AF-A0A1E4RPE8-F1
#
_cell.length_a   1.000
_cell.length_b   1.000
_cell.length_c   1.000
_cell.angle_alpha   90.00
_cell.angle_beta   90.00
_cell.angle_gamma   90.00
#
_symmetry.space_group_name_H-M   'P 1'
#
loop_
_entity.id
_entity.type
_entity.pdbx_description
1 polymer ?
#
loop_
_entity_poly.entity_id
_entity_poly.type
_entity_poly.pdbx_seq_one_letter_code
_entity_poly.pdbx_strand_id
1 'polypeptide(L)'
;MASIANTQKLSLYKQLLEKSSKFDNYNFRVYAKRRIIDSFKEHQNLKDEELIRKHYNDGVNQLAMLHRQTSISQMYTFDKLVVEPLKKHH
;
A
#
# COMPACT_ATOMS: atom_id res chain seq x y z
N MET A 1 -27.81 1.77 -6.51
CA MET A 1 -26.73 1.35 -5.57
C MET A 1 -25.83 2.56 -5.34
N ALA A 2 -25.24 2.73 -4.15
CA ALA A 2 -24.44 3.93 -3.86
C ALA A 2 -23.04 3.82 -4.46
N SER A 3 -22.66 4.79 -5.30
CA SER A 3 -21.32 4.91 -5.86
C SER A 3 -20.31 5.29 -4.76
N ILE A 4 -19.12 4.67 -4.78
CA ILE A 4 -18.07 4.97 -3.80
C ILE A 4 -17.51 6.37 -4.07
N ALA A 5 -17.54 7.23 -3.07
CA ALA A 5 -17.09 8.61 -3.21
C ALA A 5 -15.59 8.68 -3.51
N ASN A 6 -15.18 9.64 -4.35
CA ASN A 6 -13.77 9.83 -4.70
C ASN A 6 -12.89 10.12 -3.46
N THR A 7 -13.44 10.78 -2.45
CA THR A 7 -12.78 10.99 -1.15
C THR A 7 -12.43 9.68 -0.44
N GLN A 8 -13.31 8.68 -0.50
CA GLN A 8 -13.07 7.36 0.09
C GLN A 8 -11.96 6.61 -0.68
N LYS A 9 -11.99 6.65 -2.02
CA LYS A 9 -10.95 6.05 -2.87
C LYS A 9 -9.57 6.65 -2.57
N LEU A 10 -9.50 7.98 -2.49
CA LEU A 10 -8.26 8.70 -2.17
C LEU A 10 -7.80 8.46 -0.72
N SER A 11 -8.73 8.33 0.23
CA SER A 11 -8.41 7.97 1.61
C SER A 11 -7.79 6.57 1.68
N LEU A 12 -8.39 5.58 1.00
CA LEU A 12 -7.85 4.23 0.92
C LEU A 12 -6.45 4.21 0.29
N TYR A 13 -6.25 4.93 -0.82
CA TYR A 13 -4.94 5.07 -1.45
C TYR A 13 -3.87 5.59 -0.48
N LYS A 14 -4.16 6.67 0.25
CA LYS A 14 -3.25 7.25 1.24
C LYS A 14 -2.93 6.27 2.37
N GLN A 15 -3.94 5.58 2.89
CA GLN A 15 -3.77 4.59 3.95
C GLN A 15 -2.89 3.41 3.50
N LEU A 16 -3.12 2.90 2.29
CA LEU A 16 -2.29 1.83 1.71
C LEU A 16 -0.82 2.27 1.57
N LEU A 17 -0.58 3.48 1.03
CA LEU A 17 0.77 4.03 0.91
C LEU A 17 1.43 4.21 2.29
N GLU A 18 0.71 4.78 3.26
CA GLU A 18 1.22 5.00 4.60
C GLU A 18 1.63 3.68 5.24
N LYS A 19 0.77 2.65 5.22
CA LYS A 19 1.10 1.34 5.79
C LYS A 19 2.24 0.68 5.04
N SER A 20 2.26 0.72 3.70
CA SER A 20 3.36 0.16 2.92
C SER A 20 4.73 0.77 3.25
N SER A 21 4.76 2.05 3.67
CA SER A 21 6.00 2.72 4.05
C SER A 21 6.60 2.22 5.38
N LYS A 22 5.80 1.51 6.18
CA LYS A 22 6.18 0.99 7.51
C LYS A 22 6.82 -0.40 7.49
N PHE A 23 7.00 -1.00 6.31
CA PHE A 23 7.84 -2.20 6.19
C PHE A 23 9.29 -1.84 6.49
N ASP A 24 9.93 -2.63 7.35
CA ASP A 24 11.36 -2.45 7.66
C ASP A 24 12.22 -2.93 6.50
N ASN A 25 11.86 -4.07 5.90
CA ASN A 25 12.54 -4.60 4.73
C ASN A 25 12.38 -3.69 3.50
N TYR A 26 13.50 -3.27 2.91
CA TYR A 26 13.55 -2.39 1.75
C TYR A 26 12.75 -2.91 0.55
N ASN A 27 12.90 -4.19 0.21
CA ASN A 27 12.26 -4.77 -0.98
C ASN A 27 10.73 -4.75 -0.82
N PHE A 28 10.22 -5.13 0.34
CA PHE A 28 8.78 -5.10 0.60
C PHE A 28 8.21 -3.69 0.60
N ARG A 29 8.92 -2.74 1.23
CA ARG A 29 8.53 -1.32 1.24
C ARG A 29 8.42 -0.75 -0.18
N VAL A 30 9.44 -0.96 -1.01
CA VAL A 30 9.49 -0.44 -2.38
C VAL A 30 8.48 -1.15 -3.28
N TYR A 31 8.40 -2.47 -3.21
CA TYR A 31 7.45 -3.26 -4.00
C TYR A 31 6.00 -2.89 -3.68
N ALA A 32 5.62 -2.86 -2.40
CA ALA A 32 4.26 -2.55 -1.98
C ALA A 32 3.86 -1.14 -2.44
N LYS A 33 4.73 -0.15 -2.23
CA LYS A 33 4.51 1.22 -2.72
C LYS A 33 4.29 1.25 -4.23
N ARG A 34 5.17 0.60 -5.01
CA ARG A 34 5.05 0.54 -6.48
C ARG A 34 3.73 -0.10 -6.91
N ARG A 35 3.40 -1.28 -6.36
CA ARG A 35 2.19 -2.02 -6.72
C ARG A 35 0.92 -1.23 -6.42
N ILE A 36 0.86 -0.51 -5.29
CA ILE A 36 -0.28 0.35 -4.94
C ILE A 36 -0.42 1.48 -5.97
N ILE A 37 0.67 2.18 -6.29
CA ILE A 37 0.65 3.29 -7.28
C ILE A 37 0.19 2.78 -8.64
N ASP A 38 0.80 1.69 -9.13
CA ASP A 38 0.51 1.13 -10.44
C ASP A 38 -0.94 0.66 -10.53
N SER A 39 -1.45 -0.02 -9.49
CA SER A 39 -2.84 -0.49 -9.45
C SER A 39 -3.84 0.66 -9.47
N PHE A 40 -3.59 1.76 -8.77
CA PHE A 40 -4.49 2.92 -8.79
C PHE A 40 -4.44 3.65 -10.14
N LYS A 41 -3.26 3.75 -10.76
CA LYS A 41 -3.12 4.34 -12.10
C LYS A 41 -3.81 3.50 -13.18
N GLU A 42 -3.68 2.18 -13.10
CA GLU A 42 -4.31 1.23 -14.03
C GLU A 42 -5.84 1.39 -14.04
N HIS A 43 -6.45 1.59 -12.87
CA HIS A 43 -7.91 1.65 -12.71
C HIS A 43 -8.46 3.08 -12.59
N GLN A 44 -7.65 4.12 -12.83
CA GLN A 44 -8.05 5.53 -12.59
C GLN A 44 -9.25 5.99 -13.44
N ASN A 45 -9.39 5.42 -14.66
CA ASN A 45 -10.42 5.77 -15.63
C ASN A 45 -11.57 4.75 -15.67
N LEU A 46 -11.61 3.81 -14.72
CA LEU A 46 -12.66 2.80 -14.63
C LEU A 46 -14.00 3.47 -14.34
N LYS A 47 -15.02 3.15 -15.14
CA LYS A 47 -16.37 3.72 -15.04
C LYS A 47 -17.42 2.73 -14.53
N ASP A 48 -17.12 1.43 -14.60
CA ASP A 48 -18.01 0.37 -14.13
C ASP A 48 -18.06 0.37 -12.59
N GLU A 49 -19.24 0.69 -12.04
CA GLU A 49 -19.44 0.80 -10.59
C GLU A 49 -19.25 -0.53 -9.85
N GLU A 50 -19.59 -1.66 -10.47
CA GLU A 50 -19.43 -2.99 -9.88
C GLU A 50 -17.95 -3.34 -9.76
N LEU A 51 -17.18 -3.08 -10.80
CA LEU A 51 -15.73 -3.27 -10.78
C LEU A 51 -15.05 -2.30 -9.80
N ILE A 52 -15.46 -1.03 -9.76
CA ILE A 52 -14.94 -0.05 -8.77
C ILE A 52 -15.17 -0.57 -7.35
N ARG A 53 -16.38 -1.07 -7.06
CA ARG A 53 -16.72 -1.62 -5.75
C ARG A 53 -15.87 -2.84 -5.40
N LYS A 54 -15.70 -3.75 -6.36
CA LYS A 54 -14.83 -4.92 -6.19
C LYS A 54 -13.40 -4.50 -5.85
N HIS A 55 -12.79 -3.63 -6.64
CA HIS A 55 -11.42 -3.16 -6.39
C HIS A 55 -11.28 -2.40 -5.08
N TYR A 56 -12.29 -1.61 -4.71
CA TYR A 56 -12.29 -0.92 -3.41
C TYR A 56 -12.28 -1.92 -2.25
N ASN A 57 -13.15 -2.93 -2.28
CA ASN A 57 -13.21 -3.97 -1.25
C ASN A 57 -11.92 -4.78 -1.20
N ASP A 58 -11.34 -5.13 -2.36
CA ASP A 58 -10.03 -5.77 -2.44
C ASP A 58 -8.94 -4.89 -1.80
N GLY A 59 -8.96 -3.58 -2.05
CA GLY A 59 -8.06 -2.62 -1.42
C GLY A 59 -8.22 -2.53 0.11
N VAL A 60 -9.45 -2.59 0.61
CA VAL A 60 -9.72 -2.66 2.07
C VAL A 60 -9.13 -3.94 2.67
N ASN A 61 -9.31 -5.08 2.00
CA ASN A 61 -8.71 -6.35 2.43
C ASN A 61 -7.17 -6.29 2.40
N GLN A 62 -6.60 -5.68 1.35
CA GLN A 62 -5.16 -5.46 1.24
C GLN A 62 -4.63 -4.55 2.34
N LEU A 63 -5.38 -3.52 2.76
CA LEU A 63 -4.98 -2.65 3.87
C LEU A 63 -4.88 -3.43 5.18
N ALA A 64 -5.86 -4.30 5.47
CA ALA A 64 -5.81 -5.17 6.65
C ALA A 64 -4.67 -6.20 6.58
N MET A 65 -4.34 -6.70 5.40
CA MET A 65 -3.18 -7.56 5.18
C MET A 65 -1.87 -6.79 5.41
N LEU A 66 -1.70 -5.61 4.81
CA LEU A 66 -0.53 -4.76 5.00
C LEU A 66 -0.31 -4.44 6.47
N HIS A 67 -1.37 -4.14 7.21
CA HIS A 67 -1.27 -3.91 8.65
C HIS A 67 -0.59 -5.09 9.36
N ARG A 68 -1.10 -6.31 9.16
CA ARG A 68 -0.53 -7.54 9.75
C ARG A 68 0.92 -7.76 9.32
N GLN A 69 1.21 -7.64 8.04
CA GLN A 69 2.55 -7.88 7.49
C GLN A 69 3.56 -6.84 7.96
N THR A 70 3.17 -5.57 8.08
CA THR A 70 4.05 -4.54 8.63
C THR A 70 4.34 -4.78 10.11
N SER A 71 3.35 -5.20 10.91
CA SER A 71 3.59 -5.56 12.31
C SER A 71 4.55 -6.74 12.45
N ILE A 72 4.40 -7.78 11.63
CA ILE A 72 5.33 -8.91 11.62
C ILE A 72 6.74 -8.46 11.20
N SER A 73 6.84 -7.62 10.16
CA SER A 73 8.12 -7.07 9.70
C SER A 73 8.86 -6.27 10.77
N GLN A 74 8.13 -5.64 11.69
CA GLN A 74 8.69 -4.87 12.82
C GLN A 74 9.06 -5.76 14.01
N MET A 75 8.38 -6.89 14.19
CA MET A 75 8.72 -7.89 15.21
C MET A 75 9.98 -8.68 14.83
N TYR A 76 10.15 -8.95 13.53
CA TYR A 76 11.26 -9.74 13.00
C TYR A 76 12.04 -8.88 12.00
N THR A 77 12.92 -8.05 12.54
CA THR A 77 13.79 -7.18 11.74
C THR A 77 14.97 -7.94 11.17
N PHE A 78 15.55 -7.41 10.09
CA PHE A 78 16.72 -7.96 9.43
C PHE A 78 17.76 -6.86 9.25
N ASP A 79 19.01 -7.26 9.03
CA ASP A 79 20.06 -6.32 8.64
C ASP A 79 19.71 -5.62 7.34
N LYS A 80 20.13 -4.35 7.24
CA LYS A 80 19.90 -3.54 6.05
C LYS A 80 20.63 -4.12 4.85
N LEU A 81 20.00 -4.02 3.69
CA LEU A 81 20.63 -4.42 2.43
C LEU A 81 21.72 -3.42 2.03
N VAL A 82 22.71 -3.88 1.27
CA VAL A 82 23.81 -3.04 0.74
C VAL A 82 23.35 -1.88 -0.15
N VAL A 83 22.13 -1.98 -0.70
CA VAL A 83 21.49 -0.95 -1.54
C VAL A 83 20.80 0.14 -0.72
N GLU A 84 20.66 -0.05 0.59
CA GLU A 84 20.05 0.93 1.46
C GLU A 84 21.04 2.05 1.82
N PRO A 85 20.57 3.32 1.87
CA PRO A 85 21.44 4.41 2.24
C PRO A 85 21.95 4.22 3.68
N LEU A 86 23.27 4.37 3.84
CA LEU A 86 23.89 4.42 5.15
C LEU A 86 23.27 5.57 5.94
N LYS A 87 22.97 5.34 7.22
CA LYS A 87 22.58 6.44 8.12
C LYS A 87 23.72 7.46 8.10
N LYS A 88 23.44 8.71 7.72
CA LYS A 88 24.45 9.77 7.85
C LYS A 88 24.86 9.83 9.31
N HIS A 89 26.13 9.55 9.59
CA HIS A 89 26.71 9.92 10.87
C HIS A 89 26.69 11.45 10.92
N HIS A 90 25.93 12.00 11.86
CA HIS A 90 26.02 13.40 12.25
C HIS A 90 27.16 13.55 13.24
#